data_AF-A0A2J6X5F7-F1
#
_entry.id   AF-A0A2J6X5F7-F1
#
_cell.length_a   1.000
_cell.length_b   1.000
_cell.length_c   1.000
_cell.angle_alpha   90.00
_cell.angle_beta   90.00
_cell.angle_gamma   90.00
#
_symmetry.space_group_name_H-M   'P 1'
#
loop_
_entity.id
_entity.type
_entity.pdbx_description
1 polymer ?
#
loop_
_entity_poly.entity_id
_entity_poly.type
_entity_poly.pdbx_seq_one_letter_code
_entity_poly.pdbx_strand_id
1 'polypeptide(L)'
;MIHDFYIDSVNFKEFNDWKQEKENGLNGKKKNEFQQKSEDKKYEEWLEEIFKIPLAQKKKEILNKLKEDKNIDDFCPKHEELQNLPQNSVLIKIFFTLKRPYTSKDEGEFHIIDGRIFENPIVRDKFTGLPMVRPSTWKGHLRFAADKVEWNDENEKKKIIRWLFGSEPGDVDALKGRLYFFPTFFKDEEGKDVITPLDRKTRTPVKDKAPISIEVMKPGKSGEFYLLYVPYPKGKDFKENEIEEDLKFLAKALDLMFYTYGFSAKKTSGFGVIERLEENEIEVCPRDRKDIFSILYTKQNKTVKDGA
;
A
#
# COMPACT_ATOMS: atom_id res chain seq x y z
N MET A 1 12.74 -20.46 -6.61
CA MET A 1 14.01 -20.02 -7.21
C MET A 1 15.04 -19.52 -6.18
N ILE A 2 14.80 -18.45 -5.40
CA ILE A 2 15.78 -18.02 -4.35
C ILE A 2 15.77 -18.96 -3.14
N HIS A 3 14.59 -19.47 -2.75
CA HIS A 3 14.44 -20.41 -1.65
C HIS A 3 15.15 -21.74 -1.93
N ASP A 4 14.94 -22.31 -3.12
CA ASP A 4 15.58 -23.57 -3.54
C ASP A 4 17.11 -23.42 -3.57
N PHE A 5 17.64 -22.33 -4.13
CA PHE A 5 19.08 -22.03 -4.09
C PHE A 5 19.63 -21.88 -2.67
N TYR A 6 18.86 -21.33 -1.74
CA TYR A 6 19.27 -21.24 -0.35
C TYR A 6 19.33 -22.60 0.32
N ILE A 7 18.29 -23.42 0.11
CA ILE A 7 18.18 -24.76 0.66
C ILE A 7 19.34 -25.63 0.18
N ASP A 8 19.69 -25.54 -1.10
CA ASP A 8 20.78 -26.33 -1.70
C ASP A 8 22.18 -25.88 -1.26
N SER A 9 22.32 -24.67 -0.68
CA SER A 9 23.62 -24.08 -0.31
C SER A 9 23.93 -24.12 1.18
N VAL A 10 23.03 -24.66 2.03
CA VAL A 10 23.17 -24.64 3.49
C VAL A 10 23.01 -26.03 4.08
N ASN A 11 24.00 -26.46 4.86
CA ASN A 11 23.90 -27.70 5.63
C ASN A 11 23.11 -27.42 6.93
N PHE A 12 21.84 -27.81 6.96
CA PHE A 12 20.97 -27.57 8.11
C PHE A 12 21.26 -28.57 9.24
N LYS A 13 21.32 -28.07 10.47
CA LYS A 13 21.38 -28.94 11.65
C LYS A 13 20.02 -29.61 11.87
N GLU A 14 20.00 -30.93 12.03
CA GLU A 14 18.78 -31.68 12.28
C GLU A 14 18.11 -31.27 13.61
N PHE A 15 16.79 -31.44 13.68
CA PHE A 15 15.99 -31.03 14.83
C PHE A 15 16.47 -31.65 16.15
N ASN A 16 16.81 -32.94 16.14
CA ASN A 16 17.23 -33.66 17.34
C ASN A 16 18.58 -33.16 17.86
N ASP A 17 19.54 -32.94 16.97
CA ASP A 17 20.87 -32.42 17.31
C ASP A 17 20.79 -31.00 17.85
N TRP A 18 20.01 -30.13 17.18
CA TRP A 18 19.75 -28.77 17.66
C TRP A 18 19.07 -28.76 19.03
N LYS A 19 18.07 -29.65 19.24
CA LYS A 19 17.33 -29.74 20.50
C LYS A 19 18.25 -30.11 21.67
N GLN A 20 19.11 -31.10 21.48
CA GLN A 20 20.09 -31.52 22.49
C GLN A 20 21.10 -30.41 22.82
N GLU A 21 21.66 -29.76 21.80
CA GLU A 21 22.62 -28.67 21.99
C GLU A 21 22.00 -27.47 22.69
N LYS A 22 20.79 -27.09 22.28
CA LYS A 22 20.05 -25.97 22.89
C LYS A 22 19.70 -26.25 24.35
N GLU A 23 19.29 -27.48 24.67
CA GLU A 23 19.00 -27.89 26.05
C GLU A 23 20.26 -27.92 26.93
N ASN A 24 21.41 -28.32 26.37
CA ASN A 24 22.70 -28.34 27.06
C ASN A 24 23.28 -26.93 27.26
N GLY A 25 23.00 -26.00 26.35
CA GLY A 25 23.45 -24.60 26.46
C GLY A 25 22.60 -23.72 27.39
N LEU A 26 21.44 -24.19 27.86
CA LEU A 26 20.55 -23.45 28.76
C LEU A 26 20.79 -23.85 30.22
N ASN A 27 20.78 -22.86 31.13
CA ASN A 27 20.97 -23.08 32.57
C ASN A 27 19.80 -22.59 33.41
N GLY A 28 19.57 -23.26 34.54
CA GLY A 28 18.60 -22.87 35.56
C GLY A 28 17.17 -22.74 35.02
N LYS A 29 16.54 -21.58 35.28
CA LYS A 29 15.14 -21.32 34.94
C LYS A 29 14.83 -21.48 33.44
N LYS A 30 15.74 -21.07 32.56
CA LYS A 30 15.54 -21.14 31.10
C LYS A 30 15.52 -22.57 30.58
N LYS A 31 16.30 -23.47 31.19
CA LYS A 31 16.32 -24.90 30.84
C LYS A 31 14.98 -25.55 31.19
N ASN A 32 14.47 -25.27 32.38
CA ASN A 32 13.15 -25.76 32.83
C ASN A 32 12.02 -25.24 31.93
N GLU A 33 12.04 -23.94 31.57
CA GLU A 33 11.07 -23.35 30.64
C GLU A 33 11.12 -24.00 29.25
N PHE A 34 12.31 -24.30 28.71
CA PHE A 34 12.46 -24.98 27.44
C PHE A 34 11.96 -26.42 27.50
N GLN A 35 12.31 -27.17 28.54
CA GLN A 35 11.86 -28.55 28.73
C GLN A 35 10.32 -28.65 28.79
N GLN A 36 9.67 -27.69 29.45
CA GLN A 36 8.21 -27.61 29.59
C GLN A 36 7.46 -27.21 28.30
N LYS A 37 8.14 -26.74 27.24
CA LYS A 37 7.50 -26.46 25.94
C LYS A 37 7.08 -27.76 25.25
N SER A 38 5.96 -27.70 24.53
CA SER A 38 5.51 -28.77 23.64
C SER A 38 6.54 -29.01 22.53
N GLU A 39 6.52 -30.23 21.96
CA GLU A 39 7.39 -30.55 20.81
C GLU A 39 7.13 -29.63 19.62
N ASP A 40 5.87 -29.32 19.32
CA ASP A 40 5.50 -28.40 18.23
C ASP A 40 6.16 -27.04 18.40
N LYS A 41 6.16 -26.46 19.61
CA LYS A 41 6.82 -25.17 19.88
C LYS A 41 8.33 -25.25 19.73
N LYS A 42 8.94 -26.36 20.15
CA LYS A 42 10.38 -26.58 19.96
C LYS A 42 10.71 -26.69 18.47
N TYR A 43 9.85 -27.34 17.69
CA TYR A 43 10.00 -27.48 16.24
C TYR A 43 9.82 -26.14 15.51
N GLU A 44 8.85 -25.31 15.92
CA GLU A 44 8.70 -23.94 15.42
C GLU A 44 9.95 -23.09 15.69
N GLU A 45 10.51 -23.15 16.91
CA GLU A 45 11.76 -22.45 17.25
C GLU A 45 12.96 -22.95 16.45
N TRP A 46 13.03 -24.25 16.17
CA TRP A 46 14.07 -24.82 15.31
C TRP A 46 13.96 -24.30 13.88
N LEU A 47 12.75 -24.34 13.30
CA LEU A 47 12.49 -23.78 11.97
C LEU A 47 12.88 -22.28 11.93
N GLU A 48 12.57 -21.53 12.97
CA GLU A 48 12.93 -20.12 13.04
C GLU A 48 14.44 -19.88 13.04
N GLU A 49 15.18 -20.55 13.93
CA GLU A 49 16.62 -20.34 14.10
C GLU A 49 17.47 -20.92 12.97
N ILE A 50 17.12 -22.10 12.48
CA ILE A 50 17.93 -22.83 11.49
C ILE A 50 17.55 -22.42 10.07
N PHE A 51 16.28 -22.10 9.82
CA PHE A 51 15.80 -21.84 8.47
C PHE A 51 15.42 -20.38 8.25
N LYS A 52 14.45 -19.86 8.99
CA LYS A 52 13.82 -18.56 8.67
C LYS A 52 14.77 -17.39 8.88
N ILE A 53 15.50 -17.35 10.01
CA ILE A 53 16.42 -16.24 10.33
C ILE A 53 17.60 -16.21 9.35
N PRO A 54 18.33 -17.31 9.12
CA PRO A 54 19.47 -17.30 8.20
C PRO A 54 19.07 -16.99 6.75
N LEU A 55 17.93 -17.51 6.29
CA LEU A 55 17.40 -17.23 4.96
C LEU A 55 17.09 -15.74 4.78
N ALA A 56 16.43 -15.12 5.75
CA ALA A 56 16.13 -13.70 5.67
C ALA A 56 17.36 -12.80 5.79
N GLN A 57 18.36 -13.20 6.57
CA GLN A 57 19.65 -12.50 6.59
C GLN A 57 20.30 -12.52 5.20
N LYS A 58 20.38 -13.69 4.55
CA LYS A 58 20.95 -13.78 3.19
C LYS A 58 20.12 -13.02 2.16
N LYS A 59 18.79 -13.06 2.25
CA LYS A 59 17.88 -12.25 1.42
C LYS A 59 18.19 -10.75 1.58
N LYS A 60 18.36 -10.29 2.83
CA LYS A 60 18.72 -8.89 3.14
C LYS A 60 20.11 -8.52 2.60
N GLU A 61 21.10 -9.40 2.74
CA GLU A 61 22.43 -9.21 2.18
C GLU A 61 22.43 -9.09 0.66
N ILE A 62 21.72 -10.00 -0.04
CA ILE A 62 21.57 -9.94 -1.50
C ILE A 62 20.89 -8.63 -1.90
N LEU A 63 19.81 -8.26 -1.22
CA LEU A 63 19.09 -7.03 -1.53
C LEU A 63 20.01 -5.80 -1.33
N ASN A 64 20.78 -5.75 -0.25
CA ASN A 64 21.74 -4.67 -0.01
C ASN A 64 22.84 -4.61 -1.08
N LYS A 65 23.32 -5.75 -1.59
CA LYS A 65 24.29 -5.79 -2.70
C LYS A 65 23.69 -5.29 -4.02
N LEU A 66 22.38 -5.42 -4.21
CA LEU A 66 21.64 -5.00 -5.40
C LEU A 66 21.10 -3.57 -5.32
N LYS A 67 21.26 -2.89 -4.18
CA LYS A 67 20.95 -1.46 -4.01
C LYS A 67 22.06 -0.63 -4.68
N GLU A 68 21.99 -0.52 -5.99
CA GLU A 68 22.59 0.60 -6.71
C GLU A 68 21.75 1.87 -6.45
N ASP A 69 22.34 3.07 -6.60
CA ASP A 69 21.62 4.34 -6.63
C ASP A 69 20.67 4.34 -7.85
N LYS A 70 19.49 3.76 -7.64
CA LYS A 70 18.47 3.61 -8.67
C LYS A 70 17.61 4.86 -8.68
N ASN A 71 17.51 5.48 -9.84
CA ASN A 71 16.64 6.63 -10.01
C ASN A 71 15.17 6.17 -9.99
N ILE A 72 14.49 6.45 -8.88
CA ILE A 72 13.07 6.11 -8.68
C ILE A 72 12.18 6.85 -9.70
N ASP A 73 12.65 7.98 -10.20
CA ASP A 73 11.91 8.86 -11.10
C ASP A 73 11.74 8.21 -12.50
N ASP A 74 12.46 7.13 -12.81
CA ASP A 74 12.30 6.38 -14.07
C ASP A 74 11.08 5.45 -14.07
N PHE A 75 10.43 5.22 -12.93
CA PHE A 75 9.20 4.42 -12.85
C PHE A 75 7.93 5.23 -13.11
N CYS A 76 8.03 6.56 -13.16
CA CYS A 76 6.92 7.48 -13.30
C CYS A 76 6.95 8.17 -14.67
N PRO A 77 5.78 8.47 -15.27
CA PRO A 77 5.72 9.07 -16.58
C PRO A 77 6.27 10.50 -16.54
N LYS A 78 7.07 10.86 -17.54
CA LYS A 78 7.63 12.22 -17.68
C LYS A 78 6.72 13.08 -18.56
N HIS A 79 6.78 14.40 -18.38
CA HIS A 79 5.93 15.33 -19.13
C HIS A 79 6.13 15.20 -20.65
N GLU A 80 7.36 14.93 -21.10
CA GLU A 80 7.72 14.78 -22.51
C GLU A 80 7.03 13.57 -23.16
N GLU A 81 6.79 12.51 -22.38
CA GLU A 81 6.17 11.28 -22.88
C GLU A 81 4.67 11.46 -23.19
N LEU A 82 4.04 12.50 -22.63
CA LEU A 82 2.64 12.83 -22.89
C LEU A 82 2.38 13.22 -24.34
N GLN A 83 3.39 13.69 -25.07
CA GLN A 83 3.27 14.06 -26.49
C GLN A 83 2.92 12.86 -27.39
N ASN A 84 3.23 11.65 -26.93
CA ASN A 84 2.97 10.41 -27.66
C ASN A 84 1.63 9.75 -27.28
N LEU A 85 0.88 10.35 -26.35
CA LEU A 85 -0.39 9.79 -25.89
C LEU A 85 -1.57 10.22 -26.77
N PRO A 86 -2.68 9.46 -26.76
CA PRO A 86 -3.87 9.85 -27.48
C PRO A 86 -4.40 11.22 -27.04
N GLN A 87 -5.03 11.94 -27.97
CA GLN A 87 -5.64 13.24 -27.69
C GLN A 87 -6.63 13.13 -26.52
N ASN A 88 -6.63 14.16 -25.67
CA ASN A 88 -7.40 14.26 -24.41
C ASN A 88 -6.96 13.29 -23.31
N SER A 89 -5.78 12.68 -23.41
CA SER A 89 -5.10 12.08 -22.25
C SER A 89 -4.76 13.15 -21.22
N VAL A 90 -4.90 12.81 -19.94
CA VAL A 90 -4.63 13.71 -18.81
C VAL A 90 -3.74 12.99 -17.80
N LEU A 91 -2.57 13.55 -17.53
CA LEU A 91 -1.72 13.15 -16.42
C LEU A 91 -2.01 14.04 -15.22
N ILE A 92 -2.25 13.41 -14.08
CA ILE A 92 -2.46 14.06 -12.78
C ILE A 92 -1.30 13.64 -11.89
N LYS A 93 -0.52 14.61 -11.45
CA LYS A 93 0.58 14.44 -10.49
C LYS A 93 0.25 15.22 -9.24
N ILE A 94 0.31 14.54 -8.09
CA ILE A 94 0.01 15.13 -6.79
C ILE A 94 1.17 14.83 -5.85
N PHE A 95 1.76 15.89 -5.30
CA PHE A 95 2.67 15.81 -4.18
C PHE A 95 1.84 15.89 -2.90
N PHE A 96 1.91 14.89 -2.03
CA PHE A 96 1.08 14.87 -0.82
C PHE A 96 1.92 14.64 0.42
N THR A 97 1.40 15.12 1.55
CA THR A 97 1.93 14.83 2.89
C THR A 97 0.90 14.06 3.70
N LEU A 98 1.32 13.00 4.39
CA LEU A 98 0.43 12.16 5.20
C LEU A 98 -0.03 12.91 6.45
N LYS A 99 -1.34 13.15 6.59
CA LYS A 99 -1.95 13.63 7.84
C LYS A 99 -2.11 12.51 8.87
N ARG A 100 -2.34 11.29 8.38
CA ARG A 100 -2.50 10.08 9.18
C ARG A 100 -1.52 9.01 8.69
N PRO A 101 -1.10 8.07 9.57
CA PRO A 101 -0.11 7.08 9.17
C PRO A 101 -0.60 6.24 7.99
N TYR A 102 0.32 5.79 7.15
CA TYR A 102 0.04 4.83 6.09
C TYR A 102 0.65 3.48 6.45
N THR A 103 -0.12 2.42 6.24
CA THR A 103 0.37 1.04 6.30
C THR A 103 -0.26 0.20 5.21
N SER A 104 0.50 -0.77 4.76
CA SER A 104 0.09 -1.87 3.89
C SER A 104 0.75 -3.12 4.44
N LYS A 105 0.16 -4.29 4.21
CA LYS A 105 0.78 -5.54 4.63
C LYS A 105 1.56 -6.11 3.46
N ASP A 106 2.87 -6.28 3.61
CA ASP A 106 3.61 -7.10 2.66
C ASP A 106 3.24 -8.57 2.84
N GLU A 107 3.04 -9.26 1.73
CA GLU A 107 2.84 -10.71 1.69
C GLU A 107 4.18 -11.45 1.55
N GLY A 108 5.28 -10.70 1.49
CA GLY A 108 6.63 -11.23 1.47
C GLY A 108 6.94 -12.08 2.70
N GLU A 109 7.59 -13.21 2.48
CA GLU A 109 8.04 -14.07 3.56
C GLU A 109 9.38 -13.56 4.14
N PHE A 110 9.56 -13.81 5.44
CA PHE A 110 10.81 -13.61 6.19
C PHE A 110 11.34 -12.16 6.23
N HIS A 111 10.54 -11.24 6.76
CA HIS A 111 11.03 -9.89 7.08
C HIS A 111 11.72 -9.92 8.44
N ILE A 112 13.00 -9.52 8.49
CA ILE A 112 13.75 -9.40 9.75
C ILE A 112 13.87 -7.93 10.14
N ILE A 113 13.44 -7.62 11.35
CA ILE A 113 13.74 -6.36 12.03
C ILE A 113 14.40 -6.72 13.37
N ASP A 114 15.55 -6.11 13.67
CA ASP A 114 16.30 -6.34 14.92
C ASP A 114 16.63 -7.82 15.20
N GLY A 115 16.90 -8.60 14.15
CA GLY A 115 17.25 -10.03 14.26
C GLY A 115 16.06 -10.95 14.55
N ARG A 116 14.83 -10.42 14.54
CA ARG A 116 13.58 -11.19 14.73
C ARG A 116 12.68 -11.09 13.52
N ILE A 117 11.87 -12.13 13.32
CA ILE A 117 10.83 -12.11 12.29
C ILE A 117 9.80 -11.06 12.66
N PHE A 118 9.51 -10.18 11.72
CA PHE A 118 8.53 -9.12 11.85
C PHE A 118 7.30 -9.48 11.02
N GLU A 119 6.15 -9.58 11.67
CA GLU A 119 4.94 -10.16 11.07
C GLU A 119 4.17 -9.19 10.16
N ASN A 120 4.26 -7.88 10.42
CA ASN A 120 3.44 -6.87 9.74
C ASN A 120 4.29 -5.78 9.06
N PRO A 121 5.24 -6.16 8.19
CA PRO A 121 6.06 -5.23 7.45
C PRO A 121 5.21 -4.45 6.45
N ILE A 122 5.66 -3.25 6.13
CA ILE A 122 5.07 -2.47 5.05
C ILE A 122 5.53 -3.01 3.70
N VAL A 123 4.65 -2.91 2.69
CA VAL A 123 5.01 -3.31 1.33
C VAL A 123 6.22 -2.55 0.83
N ARG A 124 7.20 -3.28 0.31
CA ARG A 124 8.36 -2.72 -0.39
C ARG A 124 8.39 -3.12 -1.85
N ASP A 125 8.93 -2.22 -2.67
CA ASP A 125 9.31 -2.59 -4.02
C ASP A 125 10.53 -3.52 -3.99
N LYS A 126 10.51 -4.55 -4.85
CA LYS A 126 11.54 -5.59 -4.85
C LYS A 126 12.85 -5.09 -5.44
N PHE A 127 12.81 -4.07 -6.30
CA PHE A 127 13.98 -3.58 -7.02
C PHE A 127 14.70 -2.45 -6.28
N THR A 128 13.95 -1.53 -5.67
CA THR A 128 14.47 -0.38 -4.89
C THR A 128 14.56 -0.69 -3.39
N GLY A 129 13.73 -1.61 -2.87
CA GLY A 129 13.63 -1.90 -1.44
C GLY A 129 12.92 -0.82 -0.63
N LEU A 130 12.34 0.20 -1.29
CA LEU A 130 11.67 1.30 -0.61
C LEU A 130 10.23 0.93 -0.24
N PRO A 131 9.70 1.44 0.89
CA PRO A 131 8.27 1.39 1.17
C PRO A 131 7.49 2.00 0.01
N MET A 132 6.41 1.34 -0.42
CA MET A 132 5.61 1.84 -1.53
C MET A 132 4.11 1.65 -1.36
N VAL A 133 3.34 2.47 -2.09
CA VAL A 133 1.95 2.19 -2.42
C VAL A 133 1.92 1.54 -3.81
N ARG A 134 1.39 0.31 -3.89
CA ARG A 134 1.27 -0.39 -5.18
C ARG A 134 0.24 0.30 -6.08
N PRO A 135 0.41 0.26 -7.41
CA PRO A 135 -0.63 0.69 -8.36
C PRO A 135 -2.00 0.05 -8.10
N SER A 136 -2.01 -1.25 -7.78
CA SER A 136 -3.24 -1.98 -7.44
C SER A 136 -3.88 -1.49 -6.15
N THR A 137 -3.08 -1.07 -5.16
CA THR A 137 -3.56 -0.46 -3.92
C THR A 137 -4.22 0.88 -4.21
N TRP A 138 -3.60 1.75 -5.02
CA TRP A 138 -4.23 3.00 -5.46
C TRP A 138 -5.55 2.75 -6.19
N LYS A 139 -5.55 1.84 -7.17
CA LYS A 139 -6.74 1.47 -7.94
C LYS A 139 -7.87 1.01 -7.02
N GLY A 140 -7.58 0.13 -6.06
CA GLY A 140 -8.57 -0.40 -5.13
C GLY A 140 -9.19 0.68 -4.24
N HIS A 141 -8.37 1.57 -3.67
CA HIS A 141 -8.87 2.67 -2.83
C HIS A 141 -9.66 3.70 -3.62
N LEU A 142 -9.18 4.08 -4.81
CA LEU A 142 -9.88 5.04 -5.66
C LEU A 142 -11.20 4.47 -6.19
N ARG A 143 -11.25 3.19 -6.55
CA ARG A 143 -12.50 2.50 -6.93
C ARG A 143 -13.51 2.47 -5.77
N PHE A 144 -13.02 2.20 -4.56
CA PHE A 144 -13.87 2.26 -3.35
C PHE A 144 -14.40 3.68 -3.10
N ALA A 145 -13.57 4.71 -3.25
CA ALA A 145 -14.00 6.10 -3.09
C ALA A 145 -14.98 6.52 -4.19
N ALA A 146 -14.75 6.08 -5.43
CA ALA A 146 -15.64 6.32 -6.56
C ALA A 146 -17.05 5.75 -6.32
N ASP A 147 -17.16 4.56 -5.71
CA ASP A 147 -18.45 3.98 -5.30
C ASP A 147 -19.21 4.86 -4.27
N LYS A 148 -18.49 5.72 -3.54
CA LYS A 148 -19.06 6.63 -2.54
C LYS A 148 -19.32 8.04 -3.05
N VAL A 149 -19.01 8.33 -4.31
CA VAL A 149 -19.35 9.62 -4.93
C VAL A 149 -20.87 9.73 -5.06
N GLU A 150 -21.42 10.82 -4.52
CA GLU A 150 -22.81 11.20 -4.77
C GLU A 150 -22.95 11.68 -6.22
N TRP A 151 -23.84 11.03 -6.96
CA TRP A 151 -24.10 11.30 -8.37
C TRP A 151 -25.61 11.22 -8.64
N ASN A 152 -26.10 12.01 -9.60
CA ASN A 152 -27.53 12.18 -9.83
C ASN A 152 -28.20 10.88 -10.31
N ASP A 153 -27.51 10.11 -11.16
CA ASP A 153 -27.99 8.84 -11.70
C ASP A 153 -27.01 7.71 -11.33
N GLU A 154 -27.52 6.71 -10.62
CA GLU A 154 -26.73 5.57 -10.15
C GLU A 154 -26.30 4.64 -11.30
N ASN A 155 -27.08 4.55 -12.39
CA ASN A 155 -26.71 3.79 -13.58
C ASN A 155 -25.58 4.48 -14.34
N GLU A 156 -25.64 5.81 -14.48
CA GLU A 156 -24.56 6.60 -15.07
C GLU A 156 -23.27 6.49 -14.24
N LYS A 157 -23.39 6.59 -12.91
CA LYS A 157 -22.26 6.40 -12.00
C LYS A 157 -21.59 5.03 -12.19
N LYS A 158 -22.38 3.95 -12.23
CA LYS A 158 -21.85 2.60 -12.47
C LYS A 158 -21.16 2.49 -13.83
N LYS A 159 -21.71 3.13 -14.87
CA LYS A 159 -21.13 3.20 -16.21
C LYS A 159 -19.76 3.90 -16.18
N ILE A 160 -19.67 5.09 -15.55
CA ILE A 160 -18.42 5.85 -15.40
C ILE A 160 -17.38 5.04 -14.63
N ILE A 161 -17.75 4.43 -13.50
CA ILE A 161 -16.85 3.57 -12.72
C ILE A 161 -16.32 2.40 -13.57
N ARG A 162 -17.18 1.72 -14.32
CA ARG A 162 -16.77 0.63 -15.21
C ARG A 162 -15.81 1.11 -16.30
N TRP A 163 -16.02 2.30 -16.86
CA TRP A 163 -15.12 2.89 -17.85
C TRP A 163 -13.77 3.33 -17.29
N LEU A 164 -13.75 3.94 -16.12
CA LEU A 164 -12.53 4.39 -15.47
C LEU A 164 -11.66 3.20 -15.02
N PHE A 165 -12.25 2.21 -14.37
CA PHE A 165 -11.51 1.13 -13.71
C PHE A 165 -11.45 -0.18 -14.50
N GLY A 166 -12.31 -0.34 -15.51
CA GLY A 166 -12.48 -1.58 -16.28
C GLY A 166 -13.47 -2.56 -15.63
N SER A 167 -13.78 -3.60 -16.40
CA SER A 167 -14.69 -4.69 -16.02
C SER A 167 -14.21 -5.48 -14.79
N GLU A 168 -15.14 -6.13 -14.11
CA GLU A 168 -14.83 -7.04 -13.01
C GLU A 168 -14.42 -8.43 -13.53
N PRO A 169 -13.65 -9.20 -12.75
CA PRO A 169 -13.36 -10.60 -13.09
C PRO A 169 -14.68 -11.38 -13.24
N GLY A 170 -14.94 -11.92 -14.44
CA GLY A 170 -16.15 -12.69 -14.75
C GLY A 170 -17.18 -11.95 -15.62
N ASP A 171 -16.95 -10.68 -15.96
CA ASP A 171 -17.76 -9.99 -16.97
C ASP A 171 -17.59 -10.64 -18.35
N VAL A 172 -18.71 -10.85 -19.05
CA VAL A 172 -18.76 -11.44 -20.40
C VAL A 172 -17.97 -10.60 -21.42
N ASP A 173 -18.02 -9.27 -21.24
CA ASP A 173 -17.27 -8.30 -22.04
C ASP A 173 -16.17 -7.66 -21.19
N ALA A 174 -14.95 -8.16 -21.36
CA ALA A 174 -13.76 -7.60 -20.72
C ALA A 174 -13.43 -6.22 -21.29
N LEU A 175 -13.69 -5.17 -20.49
CA LEU A 175 -13.35 -3.79 -20.82
C LEU A 175 -12.11 -3.37 -20.05
N LYS A 176 -11.09 -2.88 -20.76
CA LYS A 176 -9.94 -2.22 -20.14
C LYS A 176 -10.35 -0.83 -19.65
N GLY A 177 -10.00 -0.52 -18.40
CA GLY A 177 -10.25 0.80 -17.82
C GLY A 177 -9.40 1.91 -18.46
N ARG A 178 -9.89 3.15 -18.35
CA ARG A 178 -9.23 4.38 -18.82
C ARG A 178 -8.15 4.91 -17.88
N LEU A 179 -8.08 4.41 -16.64
CA LEU A 179 -7.10 4.83 -15.63
C LEU A 179 -5.88 3.91 -15.55
N TYR A 180 -4.70 4.52 -15.56
CA TYR A 180 -3.41 3.89 -15.37
C TYR A 180 -2.77 4.44 -14.10
N PHE A 181 -2.46 3.54 -13.17
CA PHE A 181 -1.92 3.86 -11.85
C PHE A 181 -0.43 3.55 -11.81
N PHE A 182 0.32 4.39 -11.11
CA PHE A 182 1.75 4.24 -10.93
C PHE A 182 2.09 4.01 -9.45
N PRO A 183 3.23 3.39 -9.14
CA PRO A 183 3.67 3.21 -7.76
C PRO A 183 4.02 4.56 -7.14
N THR A 184 3.78 4.68 -5.83
CA THR A 184 4.33 5.77 -5.02
C THR A 184 5.41 5.20 -4.13
N PHE A 185 6.61 5.76 -4.14
CA PHE A 185 7.70 5.35 -3.28
C PHE A 185 7.90 6.37 -2.16
N PHE A 186 8.08 5.89 -0.93
CA PHE A 186 8.47 6.71 0.19
C PHE A 186 10.00 6.69 0.33
N LYS A 187 10.61 7.87 0.21
CA LYS A 187 12.07 8.05 0.39
C LYS A 187 12.44 8.15 1.89
N ASP A 188 11.47 8.55 2.71
CA ASP A 188 11.58 8.63 4.15
C ASP A 188 11.68 7.26 4.82
N GLU A 189 12.33 7.23 5.99
CA GLU A 189 12.34 6.05 6.86
C GLU A 189 10.95 5.76 7.43
N GLU A 190 10.64 4.46 7.51
CA GLU A 190 9.47 3.95 8.22
C GLU A 190 9.53 4.19 9.73
N GLY A 191 8.37 4.13 10.37
CA GLY A 191 8.24 4.00 11.82
C GLY A 191 7.54 2.72 12.24
N LYS A 192 7.48 2.49 13.55
CA LYS A 192 6.71 1.40 14.16
C LYS A 192 5.46 1.96 14.84
N ASP A 193 4.34 1.26 14.74
CA ASP A 193 3.12 1.53 15.48
C ASP A 193 2.64 0.27 16.20
N VAL A 194 1.80 0.45 17.22
CA VAL A 194 1.33 -0.66 18.05
C VAL A 194 -0.20 -0.64 18.10
N ILE A 195 -0.81 -1.73 17.67
CA ILE A 195 -2.23 -1.96 17.79
C ILE A 195 -2.44 -2.95 18.93
N THR A 196 -3.28 -2.57 19.90
CA THR A 196 -3.62 -3.41 21.05
C THR A 196 -5.10 -3.77 20.98
N PRO A 197 -5.48 -4.91 20.37
CA PRO A 197 -6.84 -5.40 20.45
C PRO A 197 -7.25 -5.59 21.92
N LEU A 198 -8.39 -5.02 22.31
CA LEU A 198 -8.96 -5.18 23.64
C LEU A 198 -10.14 -6.17 23.58
N ASP A 199 -10.23 -7.02 24.60
CA ASP A 199 -11.40 -7.85 24.83
C ASP A 199 -12.60 -6.94 25.16
N ARG A 200 -13.74 -7.14 24.51
CA ARG A 200 -14.91 -6.27 24.66
C ARG A 200 -15.55 -6.37 26.06
N LYS A 201 -15.44 -7.53 26.72
CA LYS A 201 -16.03 -7.78 28.05
C LYS A 201 -15.14 -7.24 29.16
N THR A 202 -13.84 -7.55 29.11
CA THR A 202 -12.91 -7.19 30.19
C THR A 202 -12.22 -5.84 29.95
N ARG A 203 -12.25 -5.32 28.72
CA ARG A 203 -11.50 -4.13 28.27
C ARG A 203 -9.98 -4.26 28.46
N THR A 204 -9.47 -5.48 28.60
CA THR A 204 -8.03 -5.78 28.73
C THR A 204 -7.45 -6.22 27.39
N PRO A 205 -6.12 -6.10 27.17
CA PRO A 205 -5.46 -6.66 25.99
C PRO A 205 -5.79 -8.13 25.81
N VAL A 206 -6.12 -8.52 24.58
CA VAL A 206 -6.39 -9.92 24.25
C VAL A 206 -5.10 -10.72 24.39
N LYS A 207 -5.13 -11.74 25.26
CA LYS A 207 -4.02 -12.67 25.47
C LYS A 207 -3.61 -13.27 24.12
N ASP A 208 -2.30 -13.31 23.87
CA ASP A 208 -1.68 -13.88 22.66
C ASP A 208 -1.98 -13.14 21.33
N LYS A 209 -2.69 -12.01 21.37
CA LYS A 209 -2.98 -11.18 20.17
C LYS A 209 -2.61 -9.72 20.32
N ALA A 210 -2.09 -9.30 21.47
CA ALA A 210 -1.75 -7.92 21.77
C ALA A 210 -0.47 -7.87 22.62
N PRO A 211 0.44 -6.91 22.39
CA PRO A 211 0.42 -5.87 21.35
C PRO A 211 0.84 -6.39 19.96
N ILE A 212 0.20 -5.89 18.90
CA ILE A 212 0.57 -6.15 17.50
C ILE A 212 1.41 -4.97 17.02
N SER A 213 2.70 -5.23 16.78
CA SER A 213 3.57 -4.24 16.14
C SER A 213 3.35 -4.23 14.63
N ILE A 214 3.20 -3.05 14.05
CA ILE A 214 3.04 -2.83 12.62
C ILE A 214 4.01 -1.77 12.13
N GLU A 215 4.52 -1.95 10.92
CA GLU A 215 5.33 -0.94 10.26
C GLU A 215 4.42 0.05 9.53
N VAL A 216 4.74 1.34 9.69
CA VAL A 216 3.92 2.43 9.16
C VAL A 216 4.81 3.55 8.64
N MET A 217 4.36 4.23 7.60
CA MET A 217 4.80 5.59 7.33
C MET A 217 4.06 6.52 8.29
N LYS A 218 4.79 7.24 9.14
CA LYS A 218 4.22 8.15 10.14
C LYS A 218 3.59 9.40 9.48
N PRO A 219 2.76 10.17 10.19
CA PRO A 219 2.31 11.47 9.72
C PRO A 219 3.48 12.41 9.42
N GLY A 220 3.29 13.33 8.48
CA GLY A 220 4.30 14.28 8.00
C GLY A 220 5.24 13.72 6.93
N LYS A 221 5.12 12.43 6.57
CA LYS A 221 5.89 11.84 5.46
C LYS A 221 5.23 12.13 4.12
N SER A 222 6.04 12.38 3.10
CA SER A 222 5.56 12.82 1.79
C SER A 222 5.70 11.75 0.71
N GLY A 223 4.90 11.88 -0.34
CA GLY A 223 4.96 10.98 -1.50
C GLY A 223 4.38 11.64 -2.75
N GLU A 224 4.62 11.01 -3.89
CA GLU A 224 4.11 11.45 -5.18
C GLU A 224 3.10 10.45 -5.73
N PHE A 225 1.91 10.93 -6.03
CA PHE A 225 0.84 10.18 -6.68
C PHE A 225 0.77 10.55 -8.16
N TYR A 226 0.82 9.56 -9.03
CA TYR A 226 0.66 9.72 -10.46
C TYR A 226 -0.53 8.89 -10.95
N LEU A 227 -1.39 9.54 -11.72
CA LEU A 227 -2.55 8.93 -12.34
C LEU A 227 -2.66 9.42 -13.78
N LEU A 228 -2.68 8.49 -14.72
CA LEU A 228 -2.87 8.79 -16.13
C LEU A 228 -4.27 8.35 -16.56
N TYR A 229 -5.05 9.32 -17.05
CA TYR A 229 -6.30 9.09 -17.76
C TYR A 229 -6.03 9.02 -19.26
N VAL A 230 -6.48 7.95 -19.90
CA VAL A 230 -6.46 7.79 -21.35
C VAL A 230 -7.90 7.56 -21.82
N PRO A 231 -8.47 8.37 -22.73
CA PRO A 231 -9.87 8.28 -23.13
C PRO A 231 -10.18 7.06 -24.02
N TYR A 232 -9.30 6.05 -24.03
CA TYR A 232 -9.40 4.84 -24.82
C TYR A 232 -9.46 3.60 -23.91
N PRO A 233 -10.24 2.56 -24.29
CA PRO A 233 -10.99 2.45 -25.54
C PRO A 233 -12.22 3.37 -25.60
N LYS A 234 -12.40 4.01 -26.76
CA LYS A 234 -13.63 4.74 -27.09
C LYS A 234 -14.69 3.68 -27.45
N GLY A 235 -15.75 3.57 -26.64
CA GLY A 235 -16.87 2.69 -26.95
C GLY A 235 -17.58 3.12 -28.24
N LYS A 236 -18.50 2.29 -28.76
CA LYS A 236 -19.21 2.57 -30.02
C LYS A 236 -19.95 3.92 -30.03
N ASP A 237 -20.44 4.37 -28.88
CA ASP A 237 -21.21 5.62 -28.71
C ASP A 237 -20.46 6.69 -27.90
N PHE A 238 -19.13 6.66 -27.91
CA PHE A 238 -18.31 7.61 -27.15
C PHE A 238 -18.56 9.05 -27.60
N LYS A 239 -18.90 9.93 -26.66
CA LYS A 239 -19.04 11.37 -26.91
C LYS A 239 -17.93 12.14 -26.20
N GLU A 240 -17.44 13.21 -26.81
CA GLU A 240 -16.33 13.97 -26.23
C GLU A 240 -16.67 14.62 -24.88
N ASN A 241 -17.93 14.99 -24.64
CA ASN A 241 -18.38 15.50 -23.34
C ASN A 241 -18.24 14.47 -22.21
N GLU A 242 -18.23 13.17 -22.52
CA GLU A 242 -18.01 12.10 -21.52
C GLU A 242 -16.61 12.21 -20.90
N ILE A 243 -15.62 12.79 -21.60
CA ILE A 243 -14.29 13.01 -21.02
C ILE A 243 -14.36 14.00 -19.86
N GLU A 244 -15.08 15.11 -20.05
CA GLU A 244 -15.19 16.13 -19.02
C GLU A 244 -16.00 15.62 -17.82
N GLU A 245 -17.04 14.83 -18.07
CA GLU A 245 -17.81 14.16 -17.03
C GLU A 245 -16.98 13.13 -16.25
N ASP A 246 -16.21 12.29 -16.96
CA ASP A 246 -15.27 11.34 -16.38
C ASP A 246 -14.26 12.04 -15.46
N LEU A 247 -13.66 13.15 -15.92
CA LEU A 247 -12.67 13.91 -15.14
C LEU A 247 -13.29 14.62 -13.93
N LYS A 248 -14.50 15.18 -14.06
CA LYS A 248 -15.24 15.78 -12.92
C LYS A 248 -15.59 14.74 -11.89
N PHE A 249 -16.04 13.57 -12.32
CA PHE A 249 -16.32 12.43 -11.45
C PHE A 249 -15.03 11.95 -10.75
N LEU A 250 -13.94 11.84 -11.50
CA LEU A 250 -12.63 11.45 -10.99
C LEU A 250 -12.13 12.42 -9.92
N ALA A 251 -12.27 13.73 -10.13
CA ALA A 251 -11.89 14.75 -9.16
C ALA A 251 -12.64 14.58 -7.81
N LYS A 252 -13.96 14.30 -7.86
CA LYS A 252 -14.75 13.99 -6.65
C LYS A 252 -14.28 12.70 -5.97
N ALA A 253 -13.98 11.66 -6.74
CA ALA A 253 -13.48 10.39 -6.20
C ALA A 253 -12.11 10.56 -5.52
N LEU A 254 -11.21 11.35 -6.11
CA LEU A 254 -9.91 11.69 -5.53
C LEU A 254 -10.06 12.49 -4.23
N ASP A 255 -10.97 13.47 -4.17
CA ASP A 255 -11.24 14.24 -2.95
C ASP A 255 -11.70 13.32 -1.80
N LEU A 256 -12.65 12.42 -2.06
CA LEU A 256 -13.10 11.43 -1.08
C LEU A 256 -11.98 10.47 -0.65
N MET A 257 -11.19 9.97 -1.60
CA MET A 257 -10.07 9.06 -1.31
C MET A 257 -9.04 9.74 -0.42
N PHE A 258 -8.63 10.96 -0.74
CA PHE A 258 -7.55 11.66 -0.03
C PHE A 258 -7.94 12.19 1.34
N TYR A 259 -9.17 12.71 1.47
CA TYR A 259 -9.57 13.48 2.66
C TYR A 259 -10.57 12.78 3.57
N THR A 260 -11.30 11.79 3.07
CA THR A 260 -12.34 11.10 3.85
C THR A 260 -11.95 9.67 4.20
N TYR A 261 -11.60 8.86 3.19
CA TYR A 261 -11.37 7.43 3.38
C TYR A 261 -9.91 7.06 3.61
N GLY A 262 -8.98 7.78 2.97
CA GLY A 262 -7.56 7.43 2.94
C GLY A 262 -7.25 6.23 2.04
N PHE A 263 -5.95 6.01 1.77
CA PHE A 263 -5.45 4.97 0.88
C PHE A 263 -4.67 3.83 1.57
N SER A 264 -5.00 3.51 2.82
CA SER A 264 -4.30 2.49 3.63
C SER A 264 -5.18 1.28 3.96
N ALA A 265 -4.54 0.13 4.24
CA ALA A 265 -5.19 -1.09 4.70
C ALA A 265 -6.10 -0.89 5.93
N LYS A 266 -5.83 0.12 6.77
CA LYS A 266 -6.59 0.44 7.98
C LYS A 266 -7.45 1.72 7.85
N LYS A 267 -8.07 1.92 6.68
CA LYS A 267 -8.95 3.07 6.39
C LYS A 267 -10.05 3.34 7.43
N THR A 268 -10.60 2.31 8.07
CA THR A 268 -11.63 2.48 9.13
C THR A 268 -11.10 3.18 10.38
N SER A 269 -9.79 3.19 10.59
CA SER A 269 -9.10 3.93 11.65
C SER A 269 -8.51 5.26 11.14
N GLY A 270 -8.87 5.69 9.93
CA GLY A 270 -8.43 6.95 9.30
C GLY A 270 -7.01 6.91 8.73
N PHE A 271 -6.40 5.74 8.56
CA PHE A 271 -5.05 5.63 7.99
C PHE A 271 -5.02 6.04 6.51
N GLY A 272 -3.92 6.68 6.09
CA GLY A 272 -3.70 7.09 4.71
C GLY A 272 -4.47 8.35 4.28
N VAL A 273 -5.02 9.13 5.21
CA VAL A 273 -5.55 10.47 4.93
C VAL A 273 -4.39 11.46 4.80
N ILE A 274 -4.46 12.37 3.84
CA ILE A 274 -3.43 13.37 3.58
C ILE A 274 -3.80 14.75 4.13
N GLU A 275 -2.80 15.61 4.21
CA GLU A 275 -2.98 17.04 4.44
C GLU A 275 -3.68 17.69 3.25
N ARG A 276 -4.37 18.81 3.48
CA ARG A 276 -5.09 19.49 2.39
C ARG A 276 -4.07 20.05 1.42
N LEU A 277 -4.20 19.68 0.15
CA LEU A 277 -3.28 20.11 -0.89
C LEU A 277 -3.35 21.63 -1.12
N GLU A 278 -2.20 22.21 -1.43
CA GLU A 278 -2.05 23.53 -2.03
C GLU A 278 -2.05 23.43 -3.57
N GLU A 279 -2.30 24.55 -4.26
CA GLU A 279 -2.43 24.56 -5.72
C GLU A 279 -1.13 24.18 -6.46
N ASN A 280 0.02 24.48 -5.86
CA ASN A 280 1.36 24.13 -6.37
C ASN A 280 1.71 22.65 -6.15
N GLU A 281 0.97 21.94 -5.30
CA GLU A 281 1.16 20.51 -5.02
C GLU A 281 0.42 19.61 -6.02
N ILE A 282 -0.34 20.20 -6.93
CA ILE A 282 -1.03 19.48 -8.01
C ILE A 282 -0.61 20.01 -9.38
N GLU A 283 -0.13 19.10 -10.20
CA GLU A 283 0.18 19.31 -11.60
C GLU A 283 -0.76 18.48 -12.47
N VAL A 284 -1.41 19.14 -13.42
CA VAL A 284 -2.32 18.49 -14.38
C VAL A 284 -1.86 18.85 -15.78
N CYS A 285 -1.64 17.84 -16.61
CA CYS A 285 -1.18 17.99 -17.98
C CYS A 285 -2.14 17.26 -18.92
N PRO A 286 -2.74 17.96 -19.91
CA PRO A 286 -2.52 19.37 -20.25
C PRO A 286 -3.15 20.36 -19.24
N ARG A 287 -2.58 21.58 -19.18
CA ARG A 287 -2.89 22.57 -18.12
C ARG A 287 -4.33 23.09 -18.14
N ASP A 288 -4.97 23.09 -19.30
CA ASP A 288 -6.38 23.48 -19.50
C ASP A 288 -7.36 22.60 -18.71
N ARG A 289 -6.92 21.40 -18.27
CA ARG A 289 -7.72 20.49 -17.46
C ARG A 289 -7.53 20.70 -15.94
N LYS A 290 -6.61 21.58 -15.50
CA LYS A 290 -6.29 21.78 -14.08
C LYS A 290 -7.49 22.26 -13.27
N ASP A 291 -8.34 23.12 -13.82
CA ASP A 291 -9.48 23.71 -13.12
C ASP A 291 -10.54 22.66 -12.70
N ILE A 292 -10.63 21.55 -13.43
CA ILE A 292 -11.52 20.43 -13.09
C ILE A 292 -11.15 19.83 -11.73
N PHE A 293 -9.86 19.87 -11.36
CA PHE A 293 -9.33 19.32 -10.12
C PHE A 293 -9.21 20.36 -8.99
N SER A 294 -9.77 21.56 -9.17
CA SER A 294 -9.78 22.63 -8.15
C SER A 294 -10.37 22.21 -6.81
N ILE A 295 -11.31 21.26 -6.81
CA ILE A 295 -11.87 20.66 -5.58
C ILE A 295 -10.81 20.07 -4.66
N LEU A 296 -9.64 19.65 -5.18
CA LEU A 296 -8.60 19.03 -4.40
C LEU A 296 -7.80 20.02 -3.55
N TYR A 297 -7.67 21.29 -3.98
CA TYR A 297 -6.86 22.30 -3.29
C TYR A 297 -7.66 23.53 -2.82
N THR A 298 -8.92 23.68 -3.23
CA THR A 298 -9.78 24.76 -2.74
C THR A 298 -10.40 24.37 -1.40
N LYS A 299 -10.36 25.21 -0.36
CA LYS A 299 -11.05 24.91 0.91
C LYS A 299 -12.56 24.86 0.68
N GLN A 300 -13.20 23.73 0.95
CA GLN A 300 -14.66 23.70 1.06
C GLN A 300 -15.05 24.44 2.34
N ASN A 301 -15.70 25.59 2.21
CA ASN A 301 -16.40 26.24 3.31
C ASN A 301 -17.59 25.35 3.71
N LYS A 302 -17.35 24.32 4.53
CA LYS A 302 -18.44 23.63 5.22
C LYS A 302 -18.95 24.57 6.31
N THR A 303 -19.85 25.49 5.96
CA THR A 303 -20.87 26.02 6.87
C THR A 303 -21.74 24.84 7.29
N VAL A 304 -21.30 24.09 8.29
CA VAL A 304 -22.20 23.27 9.09
C VAL A 304 -22.97 24.26 9.94
N LYS A 305 -24.24 24.47 9.59
CA LYS A 305 -25.22 24.93 10.57
C LYS A 305 -25.30 23.82 11.61
N ASP A 306 -24.68 24.02 12.76
CA ASP A 306 -25.03 23.30 13.98
C ASP A 306 -26.50 23.63 14.26
N GLY A 307 -27.37 22.72 13.84
CA GLY A 307 -28.81 22.79 14.06
C GLY A 307 -29.16 21.84 15.19
N ALA A 308 -29.49 22.45 16.34
CA ALA A 308 -30.35 22.00 17.45
C ALA A 308 -30.14 20.57 18.00
#